data_AF-V5V675-F1
#
_entry.id   AF-V5V675-F1
#
_cell.length_a   1.000
_cell.length_b   1.000
_cell.length_c   1.000
_cell.angle_alpha   90.00
_cell.angle_beta   90.00
_cell.angle_gamma   90.00
#
_symmetry.space_group_name_H-M   'P 1'
#
loop_
_entity.id
_entity.type
_entity.pdbx_description
1 polymer ?
#
loop_
_entity_poly.entity_id
_entity_poly.type
_entity_poly.pdbx_seq_one_letter_code
_entity_poly.pdbx_strand_id
1 'polypeptide(L)' 'MSSRRDSNRNRRPTFFDYRQIPTPQEYLLINPKRPCVEQYVRQAENQWLLTVWQGISQKLPLPSLQIALKISMLALS' A
#
# COMPACT_ATOMS: atom_id res chain seq x y z
N MET A 1 -9.65 -6.15 43.35
CA MET A 1 -10.54 -5.97 42.17
C MET A 1 -9.70 -5.41 41.04
N SER A 2 -9.36 -6.27 40.08
CA SER A 2 -8.38 -5.99 39.03
C SER A 2 -8.81 -4.89 38.06
N SER A 3 -7.78 -4.17 37.63
CA SER A 3 -7.73 -3.09 36.63
C SER A 3 -8.77 -3.17 35.51
N ARG A 4 -9.42 -2.04 35.27
CA ARG A 4 -10.34 -1.80 34.16
C ARG A 4 -9.59 -1.94 32.83
N ARG A 5 -9.91 -3.00 32.09
CA ARG A 5 -9.91 -3.11 30.61
C ARG A 5 -9.02 -2.11 29.86
N ASP A 6 -7.74 -2.45 29.72
CA ASP A 6 -6.95 -2.05 28.54
C ASP A 6 -6.96 -3.21 27.55
N SER A 7 -8.06 -3.35 26.79
CA SER A 7 -8.12 -4.31 25.70
C SER A 7 -8.09 -3.59 24.35
N ASN A 8 -6.96 -3.78 23.67
CA ASN A 8 -6.86 -3.86 22.22
C ASN A 8 -6.74 -2.53 21.44
N ARG A 9 -5.57 -1.89 21.49
CA ARG A 9 -5.18 -0.84 20.53
C ARG A 9 -3.75 -1.00 20.02
N ASN A 10 -3.47 -2.12 19.36
CA ASN A 10 -2.29 -2.22 18.49
C ASN A 10 -2.55 -3.04 17.23
N ARG A 11 -3.67 -2.79 16.55
CA ARG A 11 -3.90 -3.36 15.23
C ARG A 11 -3.27 -2.43 14.19
N ARG A 12 -2.42 -3.00 13.33
CA ARG A 12 -1.93 -2.28 12.14
C ARG A 12 -3.12 -2.02 11.21
N PRO A 13 -3.31 -0.78 10.72
CA PRO A 13 -4.34 -0.48 9.74
C PRO A 13 -4.16 -1.34 8.48
N THR A 14 -5.27 -1.81 7.95
CA THR A 14 -5.35 -2.57 6.70
C THR A 14 -5.63 -1.65 5.53
N PHE A 15 -5.46 -2.14 4.30
CA PHE A 15 -5.86 -1.41 3.08
C PHE A 15 -7.31 -0.90 3.13
N PHE A 16 -8.23 -1.65 3.75
CA PHE A 16 -9.62 -1.23 3.91
C PHE A 16 -9.77 0.07 4.71
N ASP A 17 -8.94 0.26 5.74
CA ASP A 17 -8.98 1.45 6.59
C ASP A 17 -8.52 2.70 5.81
N TYR A 18 -7.50 2.55 4.96
CA TYR A 18 -6.99 3.66 4.15
C TYR A 18 -7.90 4.05 2.98
N ARG A 19 -8.69 3.11 2.44
CA ARG A 19 -9.62 3.40 1.34
C ARG A 19 -10.75 4.37 1.70
N GLN A 20 -11.05 4.51 2.99
CA GLN A 20 -12.07 5.44 3.49
C GLN A 20 -11.60 6.89 3.53
N ILE A 21 -10.29 7.14 3.44
CA ILE A 21 -9.75 8.51 3.39
C ILE A 21 -10.00 9.06 1.98
N PRO A 22 -10.57 10.25 1.81
CA PRO A 22 -10.93 10.78 0.50
C PRO A 22 -9.72 11.27 -0.32
N THR A 23 -8.59 11.56 0.31
CA THR A 23 -7.44 12.19 -0.36
C THR A 23 -6.44 11.24 -1.03
N PRO A 24 -6.15 10.01 -0.54
CA PRO A 24 -5.21 9.12 -1.20
C PRO A 24 -5.73 8.68 -2.57
N GLN A 25 -4.90 8.87 -3.59
CA GLN A 25 -5.16 8.43 -4.97
C GLN A 25 -4.49 7.09 -5.29
N GLU A 26 -3.44 6.75 -4.55
CA GLU A 26 -2.65 5.53 -4.75
C GLU A 26 -2.28 4.89 -3.41
N TYR A 27 -2.27 3.56 -3.38
CA TYR A 27 -1.82 2.75 -2.24
C TYR A 27 -0.92 1.63 -2.75
N LEU A 28 0.27 1.51 -2.16
CA LEU A 28 1.25 0.49 -2.52
C LEU A 28 1.38 -0.54 -1.39
N LEU A 29 1.27 -1.82 -1.73
CA LEU A 29 1.63 -2.93 -0.84
C LEU A 29 2.92 -3.56 -1.34
N ILE A 30 4.00 -3.43 -0.57
CA ILE A 30 5.32 -3.97 -0.92
C ILE A 30 5.48 -5.32 -0.23
N ASN A 31 5.82 -6.36 -0.99
CA ASN A 31 6.15 -7.65 -0.41
C ASN A 31 7.61 -7.62 0.11
N PRO A 32 7.87 -7.85 1.41
CA PRO A 32 9.22 -7.77 1.95
C PRO A 32 10.10 -8.97 1.58
N LYS A 33 9.53 -10.07 1.08
CA LYS A 33 10.25 -11.33 0.79
C LYS A 33 10.52 -11.55 -0.69
N ARG A 34 9.91 -10.76 -1.57
CA ARG A 34 9.97 -10.93 -3.03
C ARG A 34 9.93 -9.55 -3.68
N PRO A 35 10.59 -9.31 -4.82
CA PRO A 35 10.50 -8.05 -5.56
C PRO A 35 9.14 -7.93 -6.24
N CYS A 36 8.09 -7.73 -5.44
CA CYS A 36 6.71 -7.70 -5.84
C CYS A 36 6.01 -6.53 -5.14
N VAL A 37 5.30 -5.73 -5.92
CA VAL A 37 4.51 -4.60 -5.43
C VAL A 37 3.10 -4.70 -6.00
N GLU A 38 2.11 -4.62 -5.13
CA GLU A 38 0.71 -4.41 -5.52
C GLU A 38 0.43 -2.91 -5.49
N GLN A 39 0.03 -2.35 -6.62
CA GLN A 39 -0.37 -0.97 -6.76
C GLN A 39 -1.89 -0.90 -6.89
N TYR A 40 -2.52 -0.15 -5.99
CA TYR A 40 -3.93 0.18 -6.05
C TYR A 40 -4.07 1.64 -6.44
N VAL A 41 -4.64 1.93 -7.62
CA VAL A 41 -4.91 3.29 -8.10
C VAL A 41 -6.41 3.56 -8.06
N ARG A 42 -6.84 4.60 -7.34
CA ARG A 42 -8.25 4.98 -7.26
C ARG A 42 -8.76 5.44 -8.63
N GLN A 43 -9.90 4.90 -9.05
CA GLN A 43 -10.59 5.28 -10.29
C GLN A 43 -11.86 6.07 -10.01
N ALA A 44 -12.58 5.70 -8.95
CA ALA A 44 -13.79 6.35 -8.45
C ALA A 44 -13.99 6.00 -6.97
N GLU A 45 -15.10 6.46 -6.38
CA GLU A 45 -15.47 6.07 -5.02
C GLU A 45 -15.55 4.55 -4.88
N ASN A 46 -14.80 4.00 -3.91
CA ASN A 46 -14.67 2.56 -3.66
C ASN A 46 -14.15 1.71 -4.85
N GLN A 47 -13.71 2.33 -5.95
CA GLN A 47 -13.18 1.64 -7.12
C GLN A 47 -11.68 1.85 -7.24
N TRP A 48 -10.93 0.75 -7.23
CA TRP A 48 -9.47 0.74 -7.25
C TRP A 48 -8.98 -0.26 -8.29
N LEU A 49 -8.12 0.19 -9.21
CA LEU A 49 -7.43 -0.67 -10.15
C LEU A 49 -6.22 -1.30 -9.45
N LEU A 50 -6.18 -2.62 -9.40
CA LEU A 50 -5.01 -3.38 -8.94
C LEU A 50 -4.10 -3.70 -10.11
N THR A 51 -2.83 -3.32 -10.02
CA THR A 51 -1.75 -3.80 -10.89
C THR A 51 -0.67 -4.44 -10.05
N VAL A 52 -0.21 -5.63 -10.45
CA VAL A 52 0.84 -6.38 -9.76
C VAL A 52 2.14 -6.30 -10.56
N TRP A 53 3.18 -5.75 -9.94
CA TRP A 53 4.48 -5.58 -10.56
C TRP A 53 5.48 -6.56 -9.96
N GLN A 54 6.19 -7.32 -10.81
CA GLN A 54 7.12 -8.36 -10.39
C GLN A 54 8.50 -8.21 -11.04
N GLY A 55 9.53 -8.31 -10.23
CA GLY A 55 10.93 -8.25 -10.65
C GLY A 55 11.58 -6.89 -10.37
N ILE A 56 12.84 -6.92 -9.96
CA ILE A 56 13.60 -5.73 -9.54
C ILE A 56 13.80 -4.69 -10.65
N SER A 57 13.81 -5.12 -11.91
CA SER A 57 14.02 -4.25 -13.09
C SER A 57 12.77 -3.50 -13.52
N GLN A 58 11.60 -3.84 -12.96
CA GLN A 58 10.36 -3.17 -13.31
C GLN A 58 10.34 -1.72 -12.82
N LYS A 59 9.68 -0.87 -13.60
CA LYS A 59 9.38 0.51 -13.24
C LYS A 59 7.92 0.60 -12.84
N LEU A 60 7.67 0.92 -11.58
CA LEU A 60 6.37 1.23 -11.00
C LEU A 60 6.04 2.70 -11.30
N PRO A 61 5.12 3.02 -12.21
CA PRO A 61 4.64 4.38 -12.40
C PRO A 61 3.79 4.80 -11.20
N LEU A 62 3.91 6.05 -10.76
CA LEU A 62 3.06 6.67 -9.73
C LEU A 62 2.41 7.93 -10.33
N PRO A 63 1.29 7.77 -11.08
CA PRO A 63 0.69 8.87 -11.84
C PRO A 63 0.34 10.11 -11.00
N SER A 64 -0.11 9.92 -9.75
CA SER A 64 -0.49 11.01 -8.85
C SER A 64 0.70 11.87 -8.42
N LEU A 65 1.90 11.30 -8.48
CA LEU A 65 3.16 11.99 -8.20
C LEU A 65 3.94 12.34 -9.47
N GLN A 66 3.46 11.89 -10.65
CA GLN A 66 4.11 12.08 -11.95
C GLN A 66 5.56 11.57 -12.00
N ILE A 67 5.86 10.48 -11.28
CA ILE A 67 7.18 9.84 -11.25
C ILE A 67 7.07 8.34 -11.54
N ALA A 68 8.23 7.68 -11.72
CA ALA A 68 8.33 6.23 -11.76
C ALA A 68 9.47 5.75 -10.85
N LEU A 69 9.22 4.69 -10.08
CA LEU A 69 10.18 4.08 -9.18
C LEU A 69 10.64 2.73 -9.73
N LYS A 70 11.93 2.43 -9.63
CA LYS A 70 12.40 1.05 -9.86
C LYS A 70 12.08 0.20 -8.63
N ILE A 71 11.54 -1.01 -8.82
CA ILE A 71 11.22 -1.91 -7.69
C ILE A 71 12.46 -2.23 -6.85
N SER A 72 13.65 -2.27 -7.45
CA SER A 72 14.91 -2.45 -6.73
C SER A 72 15.16 -1.41 -5.63
N MET A 73 14.57 -0.21 -5.70
CA MET A 73 14.70 0.83 -4.65
C MET A 73 13.78 0.58 -3.45
N LEU A 74 12.75 -0.26 -3.62
CA LEU A 74 11.74 -0.55 -2.60
C LEU A 74 12.02 -1.87 -1.86
N ALA A 75 12.82 -2.75 -2.46
CA ALA A 75 13.33 -3.95 -1.80
C ALA A 75 14.45 -3.55 -0.83
N LEU A 76 14.25 -3.73 0.48
CA LEU A 76 15.33 -3.55 1.46
C LEU A 76 16.46 -4.55 1.16
N SER A 77 17.69 -4.02 1.11
CA SER A 77 18.95 -4.77 1.00
C SER A 77 19.27 -5.55 2.27
#